data_AF-A0A6N6JZ43-F1
#
_entry.id   AF-A0A6N6JZ43-F1
#
_cell.length_a   1.000
_cell.length_b   1.000
_cell.length_c   1.000
_cell.angle_alpha   90.00
_cell.angle_beta   90.00
_cell.angle_gamma   90.00
#
_symmetry.space_group_name_H-M   'P 1'
#
loop_
_entity.id
_entity.type
_entity.pdbx_description
1 polymer ?
#
loop_
_entity_poly.entity_id
_entity_poly.type
_entity_poly.pdbx_seq_one_letter_code
_entity_poly.pdbx_strand_id
1 'polypeptide(L)'
;MKRSAELTPLSHEHHQALFVAMGLKRAEEPEAGAAFLDYHEETGARHFEIEEAVLLPGWLAADPDAEAADAHRVLAEHLEIRAAAIRLRDGEPAVAELRELGELLERHVRFEERELFPRIEQRLDGVSLRRLGAAIAAAESGDP
;
A
#
# COMPACT_ATOMS: atom_id res chain seq x y z
N MET A 1 6.04 15.84 -7.45
CA MET A 1 7.44 15.38 -7.51
C MET A 1 7.46 14.09 -8.31
N LYS A 2 8.48 13.84 -9.15
CA LYS A 2 8.62 12.52 -9.78
C LYS A 2 9.20 11.57 -8.72
N ARG A 3 8.54 10.43 -8.49
CA ARG A 3 9.03 9.36 -7.62
C ARG A 3 10.46 8.97 -8.00
N SER A 4 11.31 8.68 -7.02
CA SER A 4 12.66 8.17 -7.27
C SER A 4 12.61 6.81 -7.97
N ALA A 5 13.66 6.45 -8.71
CA ALA A 5 13.67 5.15 -9.40
C ALA A 5 13.56 3.97 -8.43
N GLU A 6 14.04 4.17 -7.19
CA GLU A 6 14.08 3.20 -6.11
C GLU A 6 12.70 2.87 -5.52
N LEU A 7 11.80 3.85 -5.46
CA LEU A 7 10.43 3.66 -4.92
C LEU A 7 9.36 3.57 -6.01
N THR A 8 9.73 3.81 -7.27
CA THR A 8 8.84 3.70 -8.44
C THR A 8 8.16 2.33 -8.56
N PRO A 9 8.80 1.18 -8.28
CA PRO A 9 8.14 -0.12 -8.37
C PRO A 9 6.86 -0.20 -7.52
N LEU A 10 6.91 0.27 -6.27
CA LEU A 10 5.75 0.30 -5.38
C LEU A 10 4.68 1.28 -5.90
N SER A 11 5.09 2.48 -6.31
CA SER A 11 4.17 3.49 -6.86
C SER A 11 3.42 3.06 -8.14
N HIS A 12 3.89 2.06 -8.88
CA HIS A 12 3.19 1.60 -10.09
C HIS A 12 1.83 0.95 -9.75
N GLU A 13 1.78 0.16 -8.67
CA GLU A 13 0.58 -0.56 -8.26
C GLU A 13 -0.48 0.36 -7.64
N HIS A 14 -0.07 1.52 -7.13
CA HIS A 14 -0.96 2.53 -6.55
C HIS A 14 -1.98 3.11 -7.53
N HIS A 15 -1.69 3.12 -8.84
CA HIS A 15 -2.68 3.58 -9.83
C HIS A 15 -3.89 2.64 -9.89
N GLN A 16 -3.64 1.32 -9.90
CA GLN A 16 -4.71 0.31 -9.88
C GLN A 16 -5.48 0.37 -8.56
N ALA A 17 -4.77 0.48 -7.43
CA ALA A 17 -5.38 0.63 -6.11
C ALA A 17 -6.36 1.82 -6.04
N LEU A 18 -5.98 2.98 -6.58
CA LEU A 18 -6.83 4.17 -6.62
C LEU A 18 -8.05 4.00 -7.55
N PHE A 19 -7.90 3.26 -8.66
CA PHE A 19 -9.03 2.96 -9.53
C PHE A 19 -10.05 2.05 -8.82
N VAL A 20 -9.58 1.01 -8.14
CA VAL A 20 -10.42 0.11 -7.32
C VAL A 20 -11.09 0.88 -6.18
N ALA A 21 -10.34 1.71 -5.46
CA ALA A 21 -10.86 2.58 -4.40
C ALA A 21 -11.99 3.49 -4.91
N MET A 22 -11.82 4.08 -6.09
CA MET A 22 -12.86 4.90 -6.71
C MET A 22 -14.12 4.10 -7.05
N GLY A 23 -13.98 2.86 -7.51
CA GLY A 23 -15.10 1.94 -7.76
C GLY A 23 -15.88 1.65 -6.47
N LEU A 24 -15.17 1.25 -5.41
CA LEU A 24 -15.74 0.98 -4.09
C LEU A 24 -16.49 2.19 -3.50
N LYS A 25 -15.91 3.39 -3.57
CA LYS A 25 -16.55 4.63 -3.10
C LYS A 25 -17.84 4.97 -3.83
N ARG A 26 -18.01 4.47 -5.06
CA ARG A 26 -19.19 4.68 -5.91
C ARG A 26 -20.11 3.46 -5.92
N ALA A 27 -19.86 2.45 -5.09
CA ALA A 27 -20.69 1.26 -5.03
C ALA A 27 -22.16 1.64 -4.76
N GLU A 28 -23.06 1.04 -5.53
CA GLU A 28 -24.52 1.08 -5.34
C GLU A 28 -25.06 -0.31 -4.95
N GLU A 29 -24.31 -1.37 -5.26
CA GLU A 29 -24.67 -2.77 -5.02
C GLU A 29 -23.46 -3.54 -4.45
N PRO A 30 -23.68 -4.63 -3.67
CA PRO A 30 -22.61 -5.43 -3.05
C PRO A 30 -21.56 -5.99 -4.03
N GLU A 31 -21.97 -6.28 -5.27
CA GLU A 31 -21.16 -6.86 -6.34
C GLU A 31 -19.95 -5.97 -6.71
N ALA A 32 -20.02 -4.67 -6.41
CA ALA A 32 -18.90 -3.75 -6.59
C ALA A 32 -17.64 -4.15 -5.78
N GLY A 33 -17.79 -4.98 -4.75
CA GLY A 33 -16.68 -5.54 -3.98
C GLY A 33 -15.81 -6.55 -4.74
N ALA A 34 -16.32 -7.18 -5.81
CA ALA A 34 -15.59 -8.20 -6.55
C ALA A 34 -14.27 -7.68 -7.13
N ALA A 35 -14.29 -6.50 -7.76
CA ALA A 35 -13.09 -5.88 -8.33
C ALA A 35 -12.02 -5.58 -7.28
N PHE A 36 -12.40 -5.33 -6.02
CA PHE A 36 -11.45 -5.17 -4.93
C PHE A 36 -10.85 -6.52 -4.51
N LEU A 37 -11.66 -7.57 -4.42
CA LEU A 37 -11.16 -8.91 -4.08
C LEU A 37 -10.16 -9.40 -5.13
N ASP A 38 -10.49 -9.26 -6.42
CA ASP A 38 -9.60 -9.61 -7.52
C ASP A 38 -8.27 -8.84 -7.42
N TYR A 39 -8.33 -7.52 -7.27
CA TYR A 39 -7.13 -6.70 -7.07
C TYR A 39 -6.32 -7.10 -5.83
N HIS A 40 -6.99 -7.35 -4.71
CA HIS A 40 -6.31 -7.68 -3.46
C HIS A 40 -5.59 -9.02 -3.54
N GLU A 41 -6.18 -10.02 -4.20
CA GLU A 41 -5.59 -11.34 -4.38
C GLU A 41 -4.45 -11.33 -5.42
N GLU A 42 -4.63 -10.63 -6.55
CA GLU A 42 -3.64 -10.63 -7.63
C GLU A 42 -2.42 -9.75 -7.32
N THR A 43 -2.63 -8.62 -6.64
CA THR A 43 -1.63 -7.56 -6.52
C THR A 43 -1.51 -7.02 -5.10
N GLY A 44 -2.62 -6.59 -4.50
CA GLY A 44 -2.61 -5.77 -3.28
C GLY A 44 -1.99 -6.48 -2.07
N ALA A 45 -2.26 -7.77 -1.89
CA ALA A 45 -1.69 -8.54 -0.78
C ALA A 45 -0.16 -8.61 -0.85
N ARG A 46 0.38 -8.90 -2.03
CA ARG A 46 1.83 -8.97 -2.26
C ARG A 46 2.49 -7.60 -2.11
N HIS A 47 1.83 -6.55 -2.58
CA HIS A 47 2.30 -5.18 -2.40
C HIS A 47 2.52 -4.86 -0.92
N PHE A 48 1.52 -5.13 -0.08
CA PHE A 48 1.64 -4.93 1.37
C PHE A 48 2.75 -5.77 1.99
N GLU A 49 2.93 -7.03 1.56
CA GLU A 49 4.02 -7.87 2.07
C GLU A 49 5.40 -7.27 1.80
N ILE A 50 5.61 -6.70 0.62
CA ILE A 50 6.89 -6.07 0.27
C ILE A 50 7.10 -4.81 1.10
N GLU A 51 6.07 -4.01 1.31
CA GLU A 51 6.18 -2.81 2.15
C GLU A 51 6.52 -3.18 3.60
N GLU A 52 5.81 -4.16 4.15
CA GLU A 52 5.97 -4.61 5.53
C GLU A 52 7.30 -5.30 5.79
N ALA A 53 7.77 -6.13 4.85
CA ALA A 53 8.99 -6.92 5.02
C ALA A 53 10.25 -6.18 4.58
N VAL A 54 10.13 -5.22 3.65
CA VAL A 54 11.30 -4.58 3.00
C VAL A 54 11.29 -3.07 3.17
N LEU A 55 10.24 -2.37 2.73
CA LEU A 55 10.21 -0.91 2.74
C LEU A 55 10.33 -0.36 4.16
N LEU A 56 9.40 -0.73 5.05
CA LEU A 56 9.32 -0.17 6.39
C LEU A 56 10.55 -0.54 7.24
N PRO A 57 10.99 -1.81 7.33
CA PRO A 57 12.17 -2.16 8.11
C PRO A 57 13.45 -1.55 7.54
N GLY A 58 13.57 -1.53 6.20
CA GLY A 58 14.73 -0.96 5.52
C GLY A 58 14.83 0.56 5.71
N TRP A 59 13.72 1.28 5.68
CA TRP A 59 13.66 2.71 6.01
C TRP A 59 14.02 2.96 7.47
N LEU A 60 13.34 2.29 8.42
CA LEU A 60 13.58 2.47 9.85
C LEU A 60 15.03 2.15 10.27
N ALA A 61 15.67 1.17 9.63
CA ALA A 61 17.06 0.84 9.87
C ALA A 61 18.05 1.88 9.31
N ALA A 62 17.67 2.57 8.24
CA ALA A 62 18.52 3.54 7.56
C ALA A 62 18.33 4.99 8.04
N ASP A 63 17.26 5.28 8.77
CA ASP A 63 16.92 6.61 9.28
C ASP A 63 16.67 6.56 10.81
N PRO A 64 17.69 6.90 11.63
CA PRO A 64 17.61 6.83 13.08
C PRO A 64 16.53 7.71 13.73
N ASP A 65 16.11 8.75 13.01
CA ASP A 65 15.13 9.74 13.42
C ASP A 65 13.76 9.47 12.75
N ALA A 66 13.58 8.31 12.10
CA ALA A 66 12.33 7.93 11.48
C ALA A 66 11.20 7.84 12.50
N GLU A 67 10.05 8.41 12.15
CA GLU A 67 8.86 8.37 12.98
C GLU A 67 8.19 7.00 12.84
N ALA A 68 8.38 6.12 13.82
CA ALA A 68 7.72 4.81 13.87
C ALA A 68 6.19 4.89 13.77
N ALA A 69 5.59 6.05 14.08
CA ALA A 69 4.17 6.31 13.91
C ALA A 69 3.69 6.15 12.46
N ASP A 70 4.48 6.54 11.47
CA ASP A 70 4.12 6.40 10.05
C ASP A 70 4.09 4.91 9.65
N ALA A 71 5.10 4.13 10.08
CA ALA A 71 5.11 2.67 9.86
C ALA A 71 3.95 1.97 10.58
N HIS A 72 3.63 2.36 11.81
CA HIS A 72 2.46 1.83 12.52
C HIS A 72 1.14 2.15 11.81
N ARG A 73 1.02 3.35 11.22
CA ARG A 73 -0.15 3.73 10.43
C ARG A 73 -0.32 2.82 9.23
N VAL A 74 0.73 2.61 8.43
CA VAL A 74 0.72 1.70 7.27
C VAL A 74 0.26 0.31 7.69
N LEU A 75 0.90 -0.26 8.73
CA LEU A 75 0.56 -1.59 9.24
C LEU A 75 -0.89 -1.70 9.72
N ALA A 76 -1.39 -0.68 10.43
CA ALA A 76 -2.76 -0.66 10.91
C ALA A 76 -3.77 -0.59 9.75
N GLU A 77 -3.54 0.29 8.77
CA GLU A 77 -4.38 0.41 7.58
C GLU A 77 -4.35 -0.90 6.75
N HIS A 78 -3.19 -1.54 6.59
CA HIS A 78 -3.10 -2.85 5.92
C HIS A 78 -3.92 -3.93 6.63
N LEU A 79 -3.87 -3.98 7.97
CA LEU A 79 -4.67 -4.93 8.75
C LEU A 79 -6.17 -4.69 8.56
N GLU A 80 -6.61 -3.43 8.58
CA GLU A 80 -8.01 -3.07 8.33
C GLU A 80 -8.48 -3.47 6.92
N ILE A 81 -7.65 -3.21 5.91
CA ILE A 81 -7.94 -3.59 4.51
C ILE A 81 -8.00 -5.11 4.35
N ARG A 82 -7.05 -5.87 4.93
CA ARG A 82 -7.09 -7.34 4.92
C ARG A 82 -8.32 -7.88 5.65
N ALA A 83 -8.69 -7.29 6.77
CA ALA A 83 -9.89 -7.68 7.51
C ALA A 83 -11.16 -7.41 6.68
N ALA A 84 -11.22 -6.31 5.96
CA ALA A 84 -12.32 -6.02 5.03
C ALA A 84 -12.37 -7.05 3.88
N ALA A 85 -11.23 -7.43 3.30
CA ALA A 85 -11.16 -8.48 2.28
C ALA A 85 -11.70 -9.83 2.78
N ILE A 86 -11.39 -10.23 4.03
CA ILE A 86 -11.95 -11.44 4.64
C ILE A 86 -13.47 -11.34 4.76
N ARG A 87 -13.99 -10.24 5.34
CA ARG A 87 -15.44 -10.03 5.48
C ARG A 87 -16.18 -10.05 4.15
N LEU A 88 -15.57 -9.48 3.11
CA LEU A 88 -16.13 -9.45 1.75
C LEU A 88 -16.21 -10.84 1.11
N ARG A 89 -15.26 -11.73 1.37
CA ARG A 89 -15.30 -13.11 0.86
C ARG A 89 -16.34 -13.97 1.55
N ASP A 90 -16.54 -13.76 2.85
CA ASP A 90 -17.32 -14.66 3.70
C ASP A 90 -18.81 -14.28 3.80
N GLY A 91 -19.23 -13.15 3.21
CA GLY A 91 -20.60 -12.66 3.35
C GLY A 91 -21.07 -11.71 2.25
N GLU A 92 -22.27 -11.16 2.44
CA GLU A 92 -22.84 -10.11 1.59
C GLU A 92 -22.57 -8.74 2.25
N PRO A 93 -21.62 -7.94 1.73
CA PRO A 93 -21.28 -6.67 2.35
C PRO A 93 -22.39 -5.65 2.20
N ALA A 94 -22.58 -4.81 3.23
CA ALA A 94 -23.36 -3.61 3.06
C ALA A 94 -22.62 -2.64 2.12
N VAL A 95 -23.36 -1.93 1.27
CA VAL A 95 -22.80 -0.90 0.38
C VAL A 95 -22.01 0.17 1.16
N ALA A 96 -22.41 0.45 2.40
CA ALA A 96 -21.66 1.34 3.28
C ALA A 96 -20.24 0.84 3.58
N GLU A 97 -20.07 -0.46 3.86
CA GLU A 97 -18.76 -1.08 4.14
C GLU A 97 -17.85 -1.03 2.91
N LEU A 98 -18.41 -1.20 1.71
CA LEU A 98 -17.67 -1.03 0.46
C LEU A 98 -17.14 0.40 0.32
N ARG A 99 -17.99 1.40 0.58
CA ARG A 99 -17.60 2.81 0.48
C ARG A 99 -16.53 3.16 1.50
N GLU A 100 -16.67 2.70 2.75
CA GLU A 100 -15.68 2.88 3.81
C GLU A 100 -14.32 2.27 3.43
N LEU A 101 -14.32 1.05 2.88
CA LEU A 101 -13.11 0.40 2.37
C LEU A 101 -12.47 1.20 1.22
N GLY A 102 -13.29 1.70 0.28
CA GLY A 102 -12.79 2.53 -0.81
C GLY A 102 -12.14 3.82 -0.32
N GLU A 103 -12.72 4.46 0.70
CA GLU A 103 -12.08 5.62 1.33
C GLU A 103 -10.79 5.25 2.08
N LEU A 104 -10.78 4.11 2.79
CA LEU A 104 -9.59 3.61 3.48
C LEU A 104 -8.44 3.38 2.51
N LEU A 105 -8.69 2.63 1.43
CA LEU A 105 -7.69 2.33 0.40
C LEU A 105 -7.17 3.60 -0.28
N GLU A 106 -8.05 4.56 -0.59
CA GLU A 106 -7.61 5.85 -1.16
C GLU A 106 -6.77 6.65 -0.16
N ARG A 107 -7.18 6.75 1.10
CA ARG A 107 -6.44 7.49 2.13
C ARG A 107 -5.06 6.91 2.36
N HIS A 108 -4.98 5.59 2.41
CA HIS A 108 -3.76 4.82 2.56
C HIS A 108 -2.76 5.10 1.42
N VAL A 109 -3.16 4.83 0.17
CA VAL A 109 -2.31 5.08 -1.01
C VAL A 109 -1.90 6.55 -1.14
N ARG A 110 -2.81 7.49 -0.82
CA ARG A 110 -2.48 8.91 -0.86
C ARG A 110 -1.46 9.32 0.20
N PHE A 111 -1.53 8.73 1.39
CA PHE A 111 -0.55 8.98 2.44
C PHE A 111 0.82 8.50 2.00
N GLU A 112 0.92 7.31 1.43
CA GLU A 112 2.20 6.78 0.97
C GLU A 112 2.82 7.64 -0.13
N GLU A 113 2.01 7.96 -1.13
CA GLU A 113 2.48 8.75 -2.26
C GLU A 113 2.85 10.19 -1.90
N ARG A 114 2.11 10.82 -0.98
CA ARG A 114 2.24 12.26 -0.72
C ARG A 114 3.08 12.60 0.50
N GLU A 115 3.20 11.66 1.43
CA GLU A 115 3.82 11.92 2.73
C GLU A 115 4.94 10.93 3.00
N LEU A 116 4.66 9.61 3.04
CA LEU A 116 5.65 8.62 3.43
C LEU A 116 6.82 8.54 2.44
N PHE A 117 6.55 8.25 1.16
CA PHE A 117 7.62 8.06 0.19
C PHE A 117 8.43 9.34 -0.03
N PRO A 118 7.83 10.55 -0.17
CA PRO A 118 8.61 11.78 -0.20
C PRO A 118 9.47 12.01 1.05
N ARG A 119 8.99 11.61 2.24
CA ARG A 119 9.76 11.69 3.49
C ARG A 119 10.97 10.74 3.45
N ILE A 120 10.78 9.49 2.99
CA ILE A 120 11.86 8.52 2.81
C ILE A 120 12.92 9.06 1.84
N GLU A 121 12.50 9.58 0.68
CA GLU A 121 13.39 10.15 -0.34
C GLU A 121 14.19 11.36 0.16
N GLN A 122 13.60 12.17 1.04
CA GLN A 122 14.25 13.38 1.58
C GLN A 122 15.23 13.07 2.71
N ARG A 123 14.99 12.00 3.46
CA ARG A 123 15.74 11.69 4.68
C ARG A 123 16.86 10.67 4.45
N LEU A 124 16.70 9.76 3.48
CA LEU A 124 17.75 8.81 3.14
C LEU A 124 18.78 9.45 2.21
N ASP A 125 20.07 9.22 2.52
CA ASP A 125 21.12 9.52 1.55
C ASP A 125 21.01 8.61 0.31
N GLY A 126 21.67 9.00 -0.78
CA GLY A 126 21.58 8.26 -2.04
C GLY A 126 22.11 6.83 -1.98
N VAL A 127 23.02 6.50 -1.04
CA VAL A 127 23.52 5.12 -0.89
C VAL A 127 22.47 4.25 -0.22
N SER A 128 21.86 4.75 0.85
CA SER A 128 20.81 4.08 1.62
C SER A 128 19.55 3.91 0.79
N LEU A 129 19.11 4.96 0.07
CA LEU A 129 17.95 4.88 -0.82
C LEU A 129 18.15 3.85 -1.94
N ARG A 130 19.33 3.81 -2.58
CA ARG A 130 19.65 2.79 -3.61
C ARG A 130 19.66 1.37 -3.06
N ARG A 131 20.17 1.16 -1.84
CA ARG A 131 20.14 -0.15 -1.18
C ARG A 131 18.71 -0.60 -0.91
N LEU A 132 17.88 0.32 -0.40
CA LEU A 132 16.47 0.07 -0.17
C LEU A 132 15.73 -0.27 -1.47
N GLY A 133 15.93 0.53 -2.53
CA GLY A 133 15.35 0.27 -3.84
C GLY A 133 15.78 -1.05 -4.46
N ALA A 134 17.05 -1.45 -4.29
CA ALA A 134 17.52 -2.75 -4.76
C ALA A 134 16.86 -3.91 -4.02
N ALA A 135 16.64 -3.79 -2.71
CA ALA A 135 15.93 -4.79 -1.92
C ALA A 135 14.45 -4.90 -2.33
N ILE A 136 13.78 -3.75 -2.56
CA ILE A 136 12.40 -3.72 -3.07
C ILE A 136 12.33 -4.39 -4.45
N ALA A 137 13.22 -4.04 -5.37
CA ALA A 137 13.22 -4.62 -6.72
C ALA A 137 13.46 -6.15 -6.72
N ALA A 138 14.30 -6.66 -5.81
CA ALA A 138 14.52 -8.10 -5.63
C ALA A 138 13.24 -8.79 -5.14
N ALA A 139 12.60 -8.23 -4.10
CA ALA A 139 11.34 -8.75 -3.58
C ALA A 139 10.21 -8.72 -4.62
N GLU A 140 10.15 -7.66 -5.44
CA GLU A 140 9.21 -7.52 -6.57
C GLU A 140 9.45 -8.52 -7.70
N SER A 141 10.67 -9.03 -7.85
CA SER A 141 10.99 -10.03 -8.87
C SER A 141 10.77 -11.48 -8.38
N GLY A 142 10.46 -11.66 -7.09
CA GLY A 142 10.33 -12.97 -6.46
C GLY A 142 11.65 -13.73 -6.32
N ASP A 143 12.78 -13.02 -6.43
CA ASP A 143 14.12 -13.59 -6.29
C ASP A 143 14.53 -13.49 -4.81
N PRO A 144 14.79 -14.61 -4.12
CA PRO A 144 15.07 -14.66 -2.68
C PRO A 144 16.41 -14.04 -2.27
#